data_AF-A0A8E1VZT0-F1
#
_entry.id   AF-A0A8E1VZT0-F1
#
_cell.length_a   1.000
_cell.length_b   1.000
_cell.length_c   1.000
_cell.angle_alpha   90.00
_cell.angle_beta   90.00
_cell.angle_gamma   90.00
#
_symmetry.space_group_name_H-M   'P 1'
#
loop_
_entity.id
_entity.type
_entity.pdbx_description
1 polymer ?
#
loop_
_entity_poly.entity_id
_entity_poly.type
_entity_poly.pdbx_seq_one_letter_code
_entity_poly.pdbx_strand_id
1 'polypeptide(L)'
;MSNNPDDLFGPVTEAERRTWQLRAHAALATVLSLAAAAGLDPVTWTLTDLGGLYGRINEYGRVLTEQQARERFAHWAEFLDLSKNPRTARPESAALRAVGSLPARDGGSVVVVLSAFLPDHHDPDGTDPGSEGC
;
A
#
# COMPACT_ATOMS: atom_id res chain seq x y z
N MET A 1 -39.30 -10.39 14.85
CA MET A 1 -37.90 -10.82 14.92
C MET A 1 -37.20 -10.18 13.74
N SER A 2 -36.45 -9.11 13.97
CA SER A 2 -35.70 -8.42 12.92
C SER A 2 -34.37 -9.15 12.73
N ASN A 3 -34.15 -9.75 11.56
CA ASN A 3 -32.83 -10.25 11.17
C ASN A 3 -31.90 -9.04 11.05
N ASN A 4 -30.89 -8.97 11.92
CA ASN A 4 -29.83 -7.99 11.81
C ASN A 4 -28.92 -8.41 10.65
N PRO A 5 -28.63 -7.57 9.64
CA PRO A 5 -27.79 -7.94 8.51
C PRO A 5 -26.34 -8.29 8.91
N ASP A 6 -25.92 -7.94 10.13
CA ASP A 6 -24.62 -8.30 10.70
C ASP A 6 -24.49 -9.80 11.07
N ASP A 7 -25.60 -10.54 11.20
CA ASP A 7 -25.57 -11.99 11.48
C ASP A 7 -25.31 -12.86 10.23
N LEU A 8 -25.15 -12.25 9.04
CA LEU A 8 -24.87 -12.98 7.80
C LEU A 8 -23.45 -13.56 7.75
N PHE A 9 -22.54 -13.08 8.59
CA PHE A 9 -21.15 -13.54 8.65
C PHE A 9 -20.84 -14.01 10.07
N GLY A 10 -20.77 -15.33 10.27
CA GLY A 10 -20.28 -15.90 11.52
C GLY A 10 -18.85 -15.40 11.84
N PRO A 11 -18.39 -15.56 13.09
CA PRO A 11 -17.04 -15.15 13.46
C PRO A 11 -16.01 -15.89 12.60
N VAL A 12 -15.04 -15.15 12.05
CA VAL A 12 -13.94 -15.72 11.25
C VAL A 12 -13.20 -16.76 12.08
N THR A 13 -13.18 -17.98 11.57
CA THR A 13 -12.50 -19.10 12.20
C THR A 13 -10.99 -19.05 11.94
N GLU A 14 -10.21 -19.71 12.80
CA GLU A 14 -8.76 -19.80 12.60
C GLU A 14 -8.38 -20.57 11.33
N ALA A 15 -9.20 -21.56 10.94
CA ALA A 15 -9.01 -22.30 9.70
C ALA A 15 -9.18 -21.40 8.45
N GLU A 16 -10.17 -20.51 8.47
CA GLU A 16 -10.37 -19.50 7.41
C GLU A 16 -9.21 -18.50 7.37
N ARG A 17 -8.81 -17.98 8.54
CA ARG A 17 -7.68 -17.05 8.67
C ARG A 17 -6.40 -17.64 8.07
N ARG A 18 -6.08 -18.90 8.43
CA ARG A 18 -4.93 -19.63 7.90
C ARG A 18 -5.02 -19.81 6.38
N THR A 19 -6.20 -20.11 5.85
CA THR A 19 -6.41 -20.26 4.41
C THR A 19 -6.14 -18.94 3.68
N TRP A 20 -6.66 -17.82 4.20
CA TRP A 20 -6.42 -16.50 3.62
C TRP A 20 -4.94 -16.10 3.67
N GLN A 21 -4.25 -16.38 4.78
CA GLN A 21 -2.83 -16.09 4.93
C GLN A 21 -1.97 -16.90 3.95
N LEU A 22 -2.25 -18.20 3.79
CA LEU A 22 -1.55 -19.05 2.81
C LEU A 22 -1.78 -18.56 1.38
N ARG A 23 -3.01 -18.15 1.06
CA ARG A 23 -3.36 -17.57 -0.23
C ARG A 23 -2.58 -16.28 -0.51
N ALA A 24 -2.56 -15.36 0.45
CA ALA A 24 -1.82 -14.11 0.34
C ALA A 24 -0.31 -14.33 0.23
N HIS A 25 0.24 -15.32 0.95
CA HIS A 25 1.66 -15.66 0.87
C HIS A 25 2.03 -16.18 -0.53
N ALA A 26 1.20 -17.06 -1.11
CA ALA A 26 1.41 -17.57 -2.46
C ALA A 26 1.29 -16.46 -3.53
N ALA A 27 0.35 -15.53 -3.36
CA ALA A 27 0.23 -14.36 -4.22
C ALA A 27 1.47 -13.46 -4.10
N LEU A 28 1.92 -13.16 -2.89
CA LEU A 28 3.12 -12.35 -2.65
C LEU A 28 4.38 -12.98 -3.26
N ALA A 29 4.59 -14.29 -3.11
CA ALA A 29 5.73 -14.97 -3.71
C ALA A 29 5.74 -14.84 -5.25
N THR A 30 4.55 -14.90 -5.88
CA THR A 30 4.40 -14.71 -7.32
C THR A 30 4.72 -13.27 -7.72
N VAL A 31 4.18 -12.28 -6.99
CA VAL A 31 4.47 -10.86 -7.21
C VAL A 31 5.96 -10.57 -7.10
N LEU A 32 6.64 -11.04 -6.05
CA LEU A 32 8.06 -10.78 -5.84
C LEU A 32 8.92 -11.40 -6.95
N SER A 33 8.56 -12.60 -7.42
CA SER A 33 9.28 -13.26 -8.53
C SER A 33 9.15 -12.47 -9.84
N LEU A 34 7.93 -12.01 -10.16
CA LEU A 34 7.67 -11.22 -11.37
C LEU A 34 8.28 -9.82 -11.27
N ALA A 35 8.20 -9.18 -10.10
CA ALA A 35 8.75 -7.86 -9.86
C ALA A 35 10.28 -7.84 -9.98
N ALA A 36 10.95 -8.88 -9.48
CA ALA A 36 12.39 -9.05 -9.64
C ALA A 36 12.79 -9.21 -11.12
N ALA A 37 12.04 -10.00 -11.89
CA ALA A 37 12.27 -10.16 -13.33
C ALA A 37 12.03 -8.85 -14.12
N ALA A 38 11.08 -8.03 -13.68
CA ALA A 38 10.78 -6.72 -14.25
C ALA A 38 11.69 -5.59 -13.72
N GLY A 39 12.62 -5.88 -12.80
CA GLY A 39 13.57 -4.91 -12.26
C GLY A 39 12.94 -3.85 -11.35
N LEU A 40 11.82 -4.14 -10.71
CA LEU A 40 11.18 -3.19 -9.78
C LEU A 40 11.96 -3.07 -8.46
N ASP A 41 12.01 -1.84 -7.94
CA ASP A 41 12.64 -1.55 -6.66
C ASP A 41 11.92 -2.23 -5.47
N PRO A 42 12.64 -2.70 -4.43
CA PRO A 42 12.14 -3.60 -3.38
C PRO A 42 11.18 -2.96 -2.35
N VAL A 43 9.90 -3.33 -2.37
CA VAL A 43 8.86 -2.81 -1.47
C VAL A 43 8.77 -3.63 -0.18
N THR A 44 8.52 -2.99 0.96
CA THR A 44 8.19 -3.73 2.19
C THR A 44 6.76 -4.21 2.14
N TRP A 45 6.55 -5.50 2.36
CA TRP A 45 5.22 -6.11 2.34
C TRP A 45 4.84 -6.62 3.72
N THR A 46 3.64 -6.28 4.16
CA THR A 46 2.99 -6.83 5.35
C THR A 46 1.78 -7.64 4.93
N LEU A 47 1.64 -8.82 5.53
CA LEU A 47 0.52 -9.71 5.31
C LEU A 47 -0.43 -9.57 6.51
N THR A 48 -1.67 -9.15 6.25
CA THR A 48 -2.62 -8.84 7.34
C THR A 48 -3.31 -10.11 7.85
N ASP A 49 -3.91 -10.03 9.04
CA ASP A 49 -4.68 -11.14 9.61
C ASP A 49 -5.90 -11.54 8.76
N LEU A 50 -6.35 -10.66 7.88
CA LEU A 50 -7.43 -10.92 6.93
C LEU A 50 -6.92 -11.46 5.58
N GLY A 51 -5.63 -11.80 5.48
CA GLY A 51 -5.00 -12.27 4.24
C GLY A 51 -4.93 -11.20 3.16
N GLY A 52 -4.86 -9.93 3.53
CA GLY A 52 -4.54 -8.83 2.63
C GLY A 52 -3.03 -8.61 2.54
N LEU A 53 -2.59 -8.00 1.44
CA LEU A 53 -1.21 -7.55 1.26
C LEU A 53 -1.14 -6.03 1.35
N TYR A 54 -0.22 -5.54 2.17
CA TYR A 54 0.04 -4.11 2.35
C TYR A 54 1.49 -3.79 2.00
N GLY A 55 1.70 -3.04 0.92
CA GLY A 55 3.01 -2.62 0.42
C GLY A 55 3.38 -1.20 0.84
N ARG A 56 4.64 -1.00 1.25
CA ARG A 56 5.22 0.29 1.64
C ARG A 56 6.52 0.56 0.89
N ILE A 57 6.57 1.69 0.18
CA ILE A 57 7.68 2.03 -0.74
C ILE A 57 8.89 2.66 -0.05
N ASN A 58 8.72 3.24 1.15
CA ASN A 58 9.71 4.13 1.79
C ASN A 58 10.18 3.66 3.18
N GLU A 59 9.95 2.39 3.54
CA GLU A 59 10.21 1.92 4.91
C GLU A 59 11.68 1.50 5.15
N TYR A 60 12.49 1.39 4.10
CA TYR A 60 13.91 1.04 4.23
C TYR A 60 14.80 2.27 4.13
N GLY A 61 15.25 2.80 5.29
CA GLY A 61 16.52 3.50 5.59
C GLY A 61 17.13 4.52 4.61
N ARG A 62 16.48 4.77 3.48
CA ARG A 62 16.92 5.52 2.33
C ARG A 62 15.85 6.57 2.13
N VAL A 63 16.22 7.80 2.45
CA VAL A 63 15.35 8.95 2.22
C VAL A 63 15.19 9.09 0.71
N LEU A 64 14.03 8.68 0.18
CA LEU A 64 13.67 8.96 -1.21
C LEU A 64 13.25 10.42 -1.31
N THR A 65 13.56 11.07 -2.43
CA THR A 65 12.92 12.35 -2.74
C THR A 65 11.43 12.13 -3.03
N GLU A 66 10.63 13.19 -2.96
CA GLU A 66 9.22 13.14 -3.32
C GLU A 66 9.00 12.56 -4.74
N GLN A 67 9.81 13.01 -5.70
CA GLN A 67 9.74 12.54 -7.08
C GLN A 67 10.05 11.03 -7.17
N GLN A 68 11.11 10.55 -6.52
CA GLN A 68 11.46 9.13 -6.50
C GLN A 68 10.35 8.28 -5.87
N ALA A 69 9.76 8.75 -4.77
CA ALA A 69 8.63 8.07 -4.14
C ALA A 69 7.40 8.01 -5.06
N ARG A 70 7.09 9.09 -5.78
CA ARG A 70 5.99 9.16 -6.76
C ARG A 70 6.21 8.22 -7.96
N GLU A 71 7.40 8.24 -8.55
CA GLU A 71 7.76 7.39 -9.69
C GLU A 71 7.68 5.92 -9.31
N ARG A 72 8.30 5.56 -8.19
CA ARG A 72 8.29 4.19 -7.69
C ARG A 72 6.89 3.71 -7.33
N PHE A 73 6.08 4.58 -6.75
CA PHE A 73 4.65 4.30 -6.52
C PHE A 73 3.89 4.08 -7.82
N ALA A 74 4.12 4.91 -8.83
CA ALA A 74 3.46 4.76 -10.13
C ALA A 74 3.84 3.43 -10.79
N HIS A 75 5.12 3.06 -10.81
CA HIS A 75 5.59 1.78 -11.37
C HIS A 75 4.97 0.58 -10.68
N TRP A 76 4.93 0.57 -9.35
CA TRP A 76 4.31 -0.54 -8.60
C TRP A 76 2.79 -0.58 -8.75
N ALA A 77 2.12 0.58 -8.77
CA ALA A 77 0.69 0.63 -8.98
C ALA A 77 0.30 0.15 -10.38
N GLU A 78 1.07 0.51 -11.41
CA GLU A 78 0.86 0.05 -12.79
C GLU A 78 1.17 -1.43 -12.95
N PHE A 79 2.31 -1.90 -12.43
CA PHE A 79 2.72 -3.30 -12.49
C PHE A 79 1.69 -4.25 -11.85
N LEU A 80 1.03 -3.81 -10.79
CA LEU A 80 0.00 -4.56 -10.08
C LEU A 80 -1.43 -4.25 -10.55
N ASP A 81 -1.59 -3.41 -11.57
CA ASP A 81 -2.88 -2.92 -12.08
C ASP A 81 -3.81 -2.38 -10.97
N LEU A 82 -3.24 -1.59 -10.06
CA LEU A 82 -3.96 -1.03 -8.91
C LEU A 82 -4.64 0.29 -9.26
N SER A 83 -5.87 0.44 -8.81
CA SER A 83 -6.59 1.70 -8.87
C SER A 83 -6.03 2.68 -7.83
N LYS A 84 -5.47 3.80 -8.30
CA LYS A 84 -5.09 4.92 -7.43
C LYS A 84 -6.35 5.48 -6.79
N ASN A 85 -6.40 5.56 -5.47
CA ASN A 85 -7.58 6.07 -4.76
C ASN A 85 -7.33 7.53 -4.33
N PRO A 86 -7.92 8.52 -5.02
CA PRO A 86 -7.68 9.94 -4.70
C PRO A 86 -8.35 10.41 -3.40
N ARG A 87 -9.20 9.59 -2.75
CA ARG A 87 -10.11 10.07 -1.67
C ARG A 87 -9.72 9.74 -0.23
N THR A 88 -8.58 9.09 0.04
CA THR A 88 -8.23 8.65 1.42
C THR A 88 -6.88 9.12 1.94
N ALA A 89 -6.14 9.93 1.19
CA ALA A 89 -5.07 10.71 1.82
C ALA A 89 -5.77 11.75 2.70
N ARG A 90 -5.69 11.60 4.03
CA ARG A 90 -6.03 12.73 4.90
C ARG A 90 -5.15 13.91 4.43
N PRO A 91 -5.69 15.14 4.36
CA PRO A 91 -4.94 16.30 3.85
C PRO A 91 -3.62 16.54 4.58
N GLU A 92 -3.52 16.06 5.82
CA GLU A 92 -2.38 16.06 6.74
C GLU A 92 -1.35 14.94 6.50
N SER A 93 -1.54 14.08 5.50
CA SER A 93 -0.59 13.04 5.10
C SER A 93 -0.44 13.08 3.59
N ALA A 94 0.70 13.57 3.10
CA ALA A 94 1.11 13.50 1.70
C ALA A 94 1.42 12.03 1.30
N ALA A 95 0.49 11.11 1.55
CA ALA A 95 0.65 9.69 1.33
C ALA A 95 -0.10 9.26 0.06
N LEU A 96 0.62 8.70 -0.90
CA LEU A 96 0.02 8.08 -2.08
C LEU A 96 -0.58 6.74 -1.69
N ARG A 97 -1.75 6.40 -2.24
CA ARG A 97 -2.43 5.13 -1.97
C ARG A 97 -3.09 4.54 -3.22
N ALA A 98 -2.86 3.26 -3.46
CA ALA A 98 -3.52 2.48 -4.49
C ALA A 98 -4.09 1.19 -3.90
N VAL A 99 -5.22 0.73 -4.43
CA VAL A 99 -5.91 -0.47 -3.97
C VAL A 99 -6.34 -1.29 -5.18
N GLY A 100 -6.28 -2.60 -5.04
CA GLY A 100 -6.75 -3.55 -6.05
C GLY A 100 -6.81 -4.95 -5.48
N SER A 101 -6.87 -5.93 -6.37
CA SER A 101 -6.90 -7.33 -5.99
C SER A 101 -6.04 -8.15 -6.93
N LEU A 102 -5.30 -9.11 -6.38
CA LEU A 102 -4.54 -10.08 -7.17
C LEU A 102 -5.30 -11.40 -7.26
N PRO A 103 -5.25 -12.09 -8.41
CA PRO A 103 -5.79 -13.43 -8.53
C PRO A 103 -4.95 -14.41 -7.70
N ALA A 104 -5.62 -15.29 -6.98
CA ALA A 104 -5.00 -16.41 -6.31
C ALA A 104 -5.10 -17.69 -7.15
N ARG A 105 -4.18 -18.63 -6.92
CA ARG A 105 -4.10 -19.89 -7.68
C ARG A 105 -5.31 -20.80 -7.50
N ASP A 106 -6.04 -20.64 -6.41
CA ASP A 106 -7.25 -21.40 -6.07
C ASP A 106 -8.54 -20.75 -6.60
N GLY A 107 -8.42 -19.73 -7.46
CA GLY A 107 -9.55 -18.97 -8.00
C GLY A 107 -10.10 -17.90 -7.05
N GLY A 108 -9.52 -17.74 -5.86
CA GLY A 108 -9.82 -16.62 -4.96
C GLY A 108 -9.12 -15.33 -5.39
N SER A 109 -9.31 -14.27 -4.60
CA SER A 109 -8.57 -13.02 -4.74
C SER A 109 -7.91 -12.61 -3.43
N VAL A 110 -6.83 -11.82 -3.54
CA VAL A 110 -6.10 -11.24 -2.43
C VAL A 110 -6.17 -9.74 -2.55
N VAL A 111 -6.70 -9.06 -1.54
CA VAL A 111 -6.75 -7.59 -1.52
C VAL A 111 -5.33 -7.05 -1.39
N VAL A 112 -4.99 -6.07 -2.22
CA VAL A 112 -3.69 -5.40 -2.18
C VAL A 112 -3.88 -3.92 -1.95
N VAL A 113 -3.09 -3.39 -1.03
CA VAL A 113 -3.00 -1.96 -0.75
C VAL A 113 -1.53 -1.57 -0.88
N LEU A 114 -1.25 -0.55 -1.67
CA LEU A 114 0.08 0.02 -1.83
C LEU A 114 0.08 1.45 -1.28
N SER A 115 1.15 1.80 -0.57
CA SER A 115 1.33 3.13 0.00
C SER A 115 2.75 3.65 -0.13
N ALA A 116 2.88 4.97 -0.28
CA ALA A 116 4.14 5.69 -0.21
C ALA A 116 3.96 6.96 0.62
N PHE A 117 4.88 7.24 1.54
CA PHE A 117 4.91 8.48 2.31
C PHE A 117 5.80 9.50 1.61
N LEU A 118 5.25 10.61 1.15
CA LEU A 118 6.10 11.65 0.58
C LEU A 118 6.78 12.39 1.74
N PRO A 119 8.11 12.55 1.71
CA PRO A 119 8.78 13.44 2.67
C PRO A 119 8.20 14.84 2.51
N ASP A 120 8.01 15.54 3.62
CA ASP A 120 7.58 16.93 3.59
C ASP A 120 8.56 17.75 2.77
N HIS A 121 8.02 18.59 1.89
CA HIS A 121 8.80 19.62 1.22
C HIS A 121 9.10 20.69 2.26
N HIS A 122 10.08 20.44 3.14
CA HIS A 122 10.65 21.54 3.90
C HIS A 122 11.46 22.34 2.89
N ASP A 123 10.85 23.38 2.32
CA ASP A 123 11.58 24.41 1.60
C ASP A 123 12.72 24.89 2.53
N PRO A 124 14.00 24.73 2.16
CA PRO A 124 15.09 25.32 2.93
C PRO A 124 15.22 26.83 2.66
N ASP A 125 14.33 27.41 1.85
CA ASP A 125 14.34 28.82 1.48
C ASP A 125 13.16 29.58 2.10
N GLY A 126 12.95 29.36 3.40
CA GLY A 126 12.30 30.34 4.26
C GLY A 126 13.29 31.45 4.59
N THR A 127 13.80 32.16 3.58
CA THR A 127 14.45 33.44 3.78
C THR A 127 13.43 34.34 4.48
N ASP A 128 13.64 34.59 5.77
CA ASP A 128 12.92 35.58 6.56
C ASP A 128 13.24 36.97 6.01
N PRO A 129 12.34 37.66 5.29
CA PRO A 129 12.51 39.07 4.98
C PRO A 129 11.81 39.87 6.09
N GLY A 130 12.22 39.62 7.33
CA GLY A 130 11.76 40.28 8.55
C GLY A 130 12.80 41.20 9.17
N SER A 131 13.86 41.54 8.44
CA SER A 131 14.69 42.71 8.74
C SER A 131 14.06 43.93 8.06
N GLU A 132 13.24 44.68 8.79
CA GLU A 132 13.21 46.16 8.82
C GLU A 132 11.88 46.65 9.43
N GLY A 133 11.94 47.31 10.59
CA GLY A 133 10.80 48.08 11.10
C GLY A 133 10.84 48.43 12.59
N CYS A 134 11.56 49.51 12.90
CA CYS A 134 11.57 50.34 14.12
C CYS A 134 12.46 49.92 15.30
#